data_AF-A0A4R8TFD1-F1
#
_entry.id   AF-A0A4R8TFD1-F1
#
_cell.length_a   1.000
_cell.length_b   1.000
_cell.length_c   1.000
_cell.angle_alpha   90.00
_cell.angle_beta   90.00
_cell.angle_gamma   90.00
#
_symmetry.space_group_name_H-M   'P 1'
#
loop_
_entity.id
_entity.type
_entity.pdbx_description
1 polymer ?
#
loop_
_entity_poly.entity_id
_entity_poly.type
_entity_poly.pdbx_seq_one_letter_code
_entity_poly.pdbx_strand_id
1 'polypeptide(L)'
;MFFLVILCLCSCIATAAADKYTITYGNEKYICHTTFDLAVTVGRYPSPVYATTIRAYCVFMHEEGVGTFYLPISASRNPQAVNMIADLLGPANELGHYGVQIIVRQPVVTFASQFQIPAFSPRFAMYFDSRETLLGPCEYQQTALQLVPGDGAQIQPSRCPFGTPEVGRLGRWFSCFISCSRY
;
A
#
# COMPACT_ATOMS: atom_id res chain seq x y z
N MET A 1 -11.44 25.95 42.79
CA MET A 1 -10.14 25.63 42.15
C MET A 1 -10.03 24.14 41.79
N PHE A 2 -11.09 23.55 41.21
CA PHE A 2 -11.14 22.11 40.86
C PHE A 2 -11.73 21.85 39.46
N PHE A 3 -12.28 22.87 38.81
CA PHE A 3 -12.96 22.74 37.51
C PHE A 3 -12.04 22.97 36.29
N LEU A 4 -10.83 23.49 36.49
CA LEU A 4 -9.88 23.78 35.40
C LEU A 4 -8.95 22.61 35.04
N VAL A 5 -8.92 21.54 35.85
CA VAL A 5 -7.99 20.41 35.65
C VAL A 5 -8.58 19.33 34.74
N ILE A 6 -9.90 19.29 34.56
CA ILE A 6 -10.58 18.26 33.75
C ILE A 6 -10.56 18.60 32.24
N LEU A 7 -10.45 19.88 31.88
CA LEU A 7 -10.42 20.33 30.48
C LEU A 7 -9.05 20.18 29.79
N CYS A 8 -7.99 19.85 30.52
CA CYS A 8 -6.65 19.65 29.93
C CYS A 8 -6.38 18.20 29.48
N LEU A 9 -7.27 17.26 29.80
CA LEU A 9 -7.12 15.83 29.46
C LEU A 9 -7.85 15.42 28.17
N CYS A 10 -8.45 16.37 27.44
CA CYS A 10 -9.24 16.09 26.23
C CYS A 10 -8.56 16.46 24.90
N SER A 11 -7.26 16.78 24.92
CA SER A 11 -6.60 17.41 23.75
C SER A 11 -5.50 16.56 23.10
N CYS A 12 -5.58 15.23 23.19
CA CYS A 12 -4.80 14.32 22.35
C CYS A 12 -5.72 13.22 21.79
N ILE A 13 -6.85 13.62 21.18
CA ILE A 13 -7.47 12.72 20.21
C ILE A 13 -6.56 12.79 18.99
N ALA A 14 -5.57 11.90 18.94
CA ALA A 14 -4.81 11.66 17.73
C ALA A 14 -5.81 11.23 16.66
N THR A 15 -6.21 12.16 15.81
CA THR A 15 -7.09 11.86 14.68
C THR A 15 -6.26 11.10 13.66
N ALA A 16 -6.37 9.77 13.68
CA ALA A 16 -5.85 8.95 12.61
C ALA A 16 -6.72 9.18 11.38
N ALA A 17 -6.23 9.95 10.41
CA ALA A 17 -6.79 9.94 9.07
C ALA A 17 -6.43 8.58 8.45
N ALA A 18 -7.44 7.75 8.16
CA ALA A 18 -7.27 6.47 7.51
C ALA A 18 -7.73 6.59 6.06
N ASP A 19 -6.77 6.68 5.13
CA ASP A 19 -7.04 6.69 3.71
C ASP A 19 -6.95 5.28 3.14
N LYS A 20 -7.90 4.92 2.30
CA LYS A 20 -7.97 3.60 1.68
C LYS A 20 -7.26 3.61 0.34
N TYR A 21 -6.47 2.57 0.08
CA TYR A 21 -5.77 2.37 -1.19
C TYR A 21 -5.82 0.92 -1.65
N THR A 22 -5.67 0.71 -2.95
CA THR A 22 -5.45 -0.60 -3.55
C THR A 22 -4.17 -0.60 -4.37
N ILE A 23 -3.28 -1.56 -4.09
CA ILE A 23 -2.07 -1.84 -4.87
C ILE A 23 -2.31 -3.07 -5.76
N THR A 24 -1.99 -2.91 -7.04
CA THR A 24 -1.96 -4.00 -8.03
C THR A 24 -0.54 -4.44 -8.29
N TYR A 25 -0.31 -5.74 -8.33
CA TYR A 25 1.01 -6.36 -8.57
C TYR A 25 0.83 -7.75 -9.19
N GLY A 26 1.91 -8.32 -9.75
CA GLY A 26 1.87 -9.66 -10.32
C GLY A 26 2.72 -9.79 -11.57
N ASN A 27 2.40 -10.79 -12.39
CA ASN A 27 3.11 -11.10 -13.64
C ASN A 27 2.16 -11.69 -14.70
N GLU A 28 2.72 -12.13 -15.82
CA GLU A 28 1.97 -12.70 -16.96
C GLU A 28 1.03 -13.87 -16.63
N LYS A 29 1.21 -14.56 -15.50
CA LYS A 29 0.37 -15.69 -15.09
C LYS A 29 -0.75 -15.29 -14.14
N TYR A 30 -0.56 -14.25 -13.33
CA TYR A 30 -1.53 -13.80 -12.33
C TYR A 30 -1.39 -12.32 -11.98
N ILE A 31 -2.50 -11.71 -11.58
CA ILE A 31 -2.59 -10.32 -11.12
C ILE A 31 -3.27 -10.31 -9.77
N CYS A 32 -2.62 -9.72 -8.78
CA CYS A 32 -3.12 -9.60 -7.42
C CYS A 32 -3.45 -8.15 -7.08
N HIS A 33 -4.46 -7.98 -6.25
CA HIS A 33 -4.94 -6.71 -5.73
C HIS A 33 -5.00 -6.79 -4.22
N THR A 34 -4.29 -5.90 -3.54
CA THR A 34 -4.35 -5.76 -2.09
C THR A 34 -4.89 -4.39 -1.73
N THR A 35 -6.02 -4.35 -1.03
CA THR A 35 -6.62 -3.14 -0.47
C THR A 35 -6.20 -2.99 0.98
N PHE A 36 -5.86 -1.78 1.38
CA PHE A 36 -5.37 -1.46 2.72
C PHE A 36 -5.81 -0.07 3.17
N ASP A 37 -5.91 0.11 4.47
CA ASP A 37 -6.06 1.42 5.11
C ASP A 37 -4.67 1.90 5.54
N LEU A 38 -4.39 3.18 5.28
CA LEU A 38 -3.19 3.88 5.68
C LEU A 38 -3.55 4.92 6.73
N ALA A 39 -3.16 4.67 7.98
CA ALA A 39 -3.43 5.55 9.10
C ALA A 39 -2.16 6.34 9.48
N VAL A 40 -2.28 7.66 9.57
CA VAL A 40 -1.20 8.54 10.05
C VAL A 40 -1.57 9.09 11.43
N THR A 41 -0.73 8.82 12.43
CA THR A 41 -0.97 9.29 13.80
C THR A 41 -0.33 10.66 14.00
N VAL A 42 -1.16 11.70 14.05
CA VAL A 42 -0.74 13.08 14.28
C VAL A 42 -0.22 13.31 15.71
N GLY A 43 0.77 14.19 15.87
CA GLY A 43 1.26 14.66 17.18
C GLY A 43 2.67 14.21 17.59
N ARG A 44 3.40 13.49 16.73
CA ARG A 44 4.84 13.21 16.86
C ARG A 44 5.48 13.31 15.49
N TYR A 45 6.67 13.91 15.36
CA TYR A 45 7.35 14.02 14.06
C TYR A 45 8.64 13.17 14.02
N PRO A 46 8.86 12.34 12.97
CA PRO A 46 7.90 11.99 11.91
C PRO A 46 6.72 11.19 12.46
N SER A 47 5.55 11.39 11.86
CA SER A 47 4.30 10.81 12.34
C SER A 47 4.27 9.31 12.06
N PRO A 48 3.97 8.47 13.07
CA PRO A 48 3.83 7.03 12.85
C PRO A 48 2.79 6.75 11.78
N VAL A 49 3.15 5.89 10.83
CA VAL A 49 2.27 5.45 9.74
C VAL A 49 2.00 3.97 9.91
N TYR A 50 0.74 3.58 9.84
CA TYR A 50 0.29 2.20 9.95
C TYR A 50 -0.46 1.80 8.69
N ALA A 51 -0.09 0.68 8.09
CA ALA A 51 -0.79 0.10 6.95
C ALA A 51 -1.49 -1.19 7.38
N THR A 52 -2.80 -1.29 7.17
CA THR A 52 -3.61 -2.44 7.56
C THR A 52 -4.29 -3.06 6.34
N THR A 53 -4.04 -4.34 6.07
CA THR A 53 -4.69 -5.05 4.97
C THR A 53 -6.19 -5.23 5.23
N ILE A 54 -7.03 -4.81 4.27
CA ILE A 54 -8.49 -4.97 4.32
C ILE A 54 -8.95 -6.15 3.46
N ARG A 55 -8.34 -6.33 2.29
CA ARG A 55 -8.73 -7.35 1.31
C ARG A 55 -7.55 -7.68 0.43
N ALA A 56 -7.39 -8.94 0.08
CA ALA A 56 -6.43 -9.36 -0.93
C ALA A 56 -7.06 -10.44 -1.82
N TYR A 57 -6.90 -10.32 -3.13
CA TYR A 57 -7.34 -11.35 -4.07
C TYR A 57 -6.43 -11.37 -5.30
N CYS A 58 -6.33 -12.52 -5.95
CA CYS A 58 -5.62 -12.67 -7.21
C CYS A 58 -6.54 -13.22 -8.29
N VAL A 59 -6.28 -12.80 -9.51
CA VAL A 59 -6.85 -13.31 -10.74
C VAL A 59 -5.75 -14.02 -11.50
N PHE A 60 -5.97 -15.23 -11.96
CA PHE A 60 -5.03 -15.93 -12.82
C PHE A 60 -5.72 -16.56 -14.02
N MET A 61 -4.96 -16.77 -15.09
CA MET A 61 -5.41 -17.49 -16.28
C MET A 61 -4.92 -18.93 -16.18
N HIS A 62 -5.83 -19.88 -16.39
CA HIS A 62 -5.53 -21.30 -16.50
C HIS A 62 -6.16 -21.87 -17.78
N GLU A 63 -5.87 -23.14 -18.10
CA GLU A 63 -6.34 -23.80 -19.33
C GLU A 63 -7.88 -23.80 -19.43
N GLU A 64 -8.57 -23.82 -18.28
CA GLU A 64 -10.04 -23.80 -18.18
C GLU A 64 -10.63 -22.37 -18.14
N GLY A 65 -9.81 -21.33 -18.13
CA GLY A 65 -10.25 -19.92 -18.15
C GLY A 65 -9.67 -19.04 -17.03
N VAL A 66 -10.38 -17.96 -16.71
CA VAL A 66 -9.97 -16.96 -15.70
C VAL A 66 -10.56 -17.31 -14.34
N GLY A 67 -9.71 -17.53 -13.34
CA GLY A 67 -10.10 -17.76 -11.96
C GLY A 67 -9.81 -16.56 -11.06
N THR A 68 -10.68 -16.30 -10.08
CA THR A 68 -10.44 -15.30 -9.01
C THR A 68 -10.42 -15.99 -7.65
N PHE A 69 -9.40 -15.68 -6.85
CA PHE A 69 -9.20 -16.28 -5.54
C PHE A 69 -8.88 -15.23 -4.49
N TYR A 70 -9.57 -15.32 -3.35
CA TYR A 70 -9.31 -14.48 -2.21
C TYR A 70 -8.11 -15.01 -1.44
N LEU A 71 -7.14 -14.15 -1.20
CA LEU A 71 -6.00 -14.48 -0.37
C LEU A 71 -6.40 -14.31 1.10
N PRO A 72 -5.94 -15.20 1.99
CA PRO A 72 -6.13 -14.99 3.41
C PRO A 72 -5.43 -13.69 3.83
N ILE A 73 -6.13 -12.87 4.61
CA ILE A 73 -5.57 -11.68 5.26
C ILE A 73 -5.50 -11.95 6.76
N SER A 74 -4.49 -11.41 7.44
CA SER A 74 -4.32 -11.66 8.88
C SER A 74 -4.38 -10.37 9.66
N ALA A 75 -5.32 -10.31 10.59
CA ALA A 75 -5.11 -9.65 11.87
C ALA A 75 -4.61 -10.73 12.85
N SER A 76 -3.30 -10.80 13.10
CA SER A 76 -2.61 -11.54 14.19
C SER A 76 -2.27 -13.05 14.13
N ARG A 77 -2.76 -13.94 13.24
CA ARG A 77 -2.60 -15.42 13.46
C ARG A 77 -2.30 -16.37 12.29
N ASN A 78 -2.21 -15.90 11.04
CA ASN A 78 -1.95 -16.81 9.92
C ASN A 78 -0.59 -16.51 9.26
N PRO A 79 0.42 -17.40 9.35
CA PRO A 79 1.72 -17.20 8.71
C PRO A 79 1.63 -17.22 7.17
N GLN A 80 0.54 -17.74 6.61
CA GLN A 80 0.26 -17.77 5.17
C GLN A 80 -0.70 -16.65 4.74
N ALA A 81 -0.92 -15.62 5.56
CA ALA A 81 -1.76 -14.49 5.18
C ALA A 81 -0.98 -13.29 4.65
N VAL A 82 -1.65 -12.53 3.79
CA VAL A 82 -1.18 -11.24 3.30
C VAL A 82 -1.22 -10.22 4.42
N ASN A 83 -0.10 -9.53 4.63
CA ASN A 83 0.02 -8.44 5.58
C ASN A 83 0.66 -7.20 4.95
N MET A 84 0.31 -6.03 5.46
CA MET A 84 0.93 -4.75 5.08
C MET A 84 1.87 -4.28 6.17
N ILE A 85 2.98 -3.66 5.75
CA ILE A 85 3.95 -3.04 6.65
C ILE A 85 4.24 -1.63 6.13
N ALA A 86 4.42 -0.70 7.06
CA ALA A 86 4.83 0.67 6.82
C ALA A 86 6.12 0.93 7.62
N ASP A 87 7.25 1.08 6.91
CA ASP A 87 8.57 1.29 7.50
C ASP A 87 9.09 2.69 7.12
N LEU A 88 9.58 3.45 8.08
CA LEU A 88 10.16 4.77 7.81
C LEU A 88 11.42 4.61 6.94
N LEU A 89 11.52 5.38 5.84
CA LEU A 89 12.64 5.32 4.89
C LEU A 89 13.91 6.01 5.40
N GLY A 90 13.79 6.83 6.44
CA GLY A 90 14.89 7.61 7.00
C GLY A 90 14.40 8.85 7.72
N PRO A 91 15.33 9.74 8.11
CA PRO A 91 14.96 11.04 8.64
C PRO A 91 14.25 11.87 7.58
N ALA A 92 13.58 12.93 8.02
CA ALA A 92 13.00 13.90 7.10
C ALA A 92 14.08 14.64 6.30
N ASN A 93 13.72 15.08 5.09
CA ASN A 93 14.56 15.95 4.27
C ASN A 93 14.52 17.40 4.77
N GLU A 94 15.27 18.29 4.11
CA GLU A 94 15.39 19.71 4.47
C GLU A 94 14.08 20.49 4.43
N LEU A 95 13.08 20.02 3.68
CA LEU A 95 11.74 20.59 3.59
C LEU A 95 10.80 20.07 4.70
N GLY A 96 11.29 19.16 5.54
CA GLY A 96 10.47 18.48 6.53
C GLY A 96 9.52 17.46 5.90
N HIS A 97 9.88 16.88 4.75
CA HIS A 97 9.15 15.73 4.20
C HIS A 97 9.79 14.45 4.70
N TYR A 98 8.98 13.46 5.05
CA TYR A 98 9.46 12.14 5.46
C TYR A 98 8.83 11.04 4.60
N GLY A 99 9.65 10.04 4.29
CA GLY A 99 9.26 8.90 3.46
C GLY A 99 8.90 7.68 4.29
N VAL A 100 7.90 6.93 3.86
CA VAL A 100 7.52 5.62 4.39
C VAL A 100 7.47 4.62 3.25
N GLN A 101 8.15 3.48 3.41
CA GLN A 101 8.03 2.34 2.52
C GLN A 101 6.83 1.50 2.94
N ILE A 102 5.90 1.31 2.00
CA ILE A 102 4.80 0.37 2.16
C ILE A 102 5.19 -0.95 1.49
N ILE A 103 5.01 -2.05 2.20
CA ILE A 103 5.38 -3.40 1.76
C ILE A 103 4.16 -4.32 1.92
N VAL A 104 3.72 -4.94 0.82
CA VAL A 104 2.78 -6.07 0.91
C VAL A 104 3.59 -7.34 1.13
N ARG A 105 3.46 -8.00 2.28
CA ARG A 105 3.99 -9.35 2.48
C ARG A 105 2.96 -10.38 2.03
N GLN A 106 3.11 -10.88 0.81
CA GLN A 106 2.34 -12.01 0.31
C GLN A 106 3.18 -13.30 0.42
N PRO A 107 2.79 -14.27 1.25
CA PRO A 107 3.44 -15.58 1.29
C PRO A 107 3.05 -16.43 0.06
N VAL A 108 3.67 -17.60 -0.06
CA VAL A 108 3.26 -18.58 -1.06
C VAL A 108 1.81 -18.99 -0.81
N VAL A 109 1.00 -19.08 -1.86
CA VAL A 109 -0.36 -19.61 -1.78
C VAL A 109 -0.55 -20.68 -2.83
N THR A 110 -0.96 -21.86 -2.40
CA THR A 110 -1.27 -23.00 -3.27
C THR A 110 -2.79 -23.20 -3.33
N PHE A 111 -3.33 -23.28 -4.53
CA PHE A 111 -4.75 -23.51 -4.78
C PHE A 111 -5.03 -24.99 -5.06
N ALA A 112 -6.31 -25.37 -5.01
CA ALA A 112 -6.76 -26.77 -5.17
C ALA A 112 -6.32 -27.41 -6.50
N SER A 113 -6.09 -26.62 -7.55
CA SER A 113 -5.57 -27.06 -8.86
C SER A 113 -4.04 -27.25 -8.90
N GLN A 114 -3.36 -27.26 -7.74
CA GLN A 114 -1.89 -27.18 -7.61
C GLN A 114 -1.26 -25.92 -8.22
N PHE A 115 -2.07 -24.97 -8.69
CA PHE A 115 -1.58 -23.66 -9.09
C PHE A 115 -1.00 -22.95 -7.86
N GLN A 116 0.24 -22.49 -7.98
CA GLN A 116 0.95 -21.83 -6.90
C GLN A 116 1.23 -20.39 -7.29
N ILE A 117 0.79 -19.46 -6.45
CA ILE A 117 1.26 -18.08 -6.47
C ILE A 117 2.48 -18.03 -5.54
N PRO A 118 3.68 -17.69 -6.06
CA PRO A 118 4.88 -17.58 -5.23
C PRO A 118 4.78 -16.41 -4.25
N ALA A 119 5.67 -16.41 -3.26
CA ALA A 119 5.79 -15.29 -2.35
C ALA A 119 6.16 -14.01 -3.12
N PHE A 120 5.49 -12.92 -2.78
CA PHE A 120 5.70 -11.62 -3.37
C PHE A 120 5.82 -10.55 -2.29
N SER A 121 6.63 -9.52 -2.59
CA SER A 121 6.83 -8.39 -1.70
C SER A 121 6.82 -7.07 -2.45
N PRO A 122 5.74 -6.72 -3.18
CA PRO A 122 5.66 -5.44 -3.88
C PRO A 122 5.83 -4.31 -2.87
N ARG A 123 6.64 -3.33 -3.25
CA ARG A 123 6.98 -2.17 -2.41
C ARG A 123 6.80 -0.89 -3.19
N PHE A 124 6.46 0.16 -2.47
CA PHE A 124 6.50 1.51 -2.97
C PHE A 124 6.75 2.45 -1.80
N ALA A 125 7.35 3.60 -2.09
CA ALA A 125 7.52 4.67 -1.13
C ALA A 125 6.33 5.62 -1.19
N MET A 126 6.00 6.23 -0.05
CA MET A 126 5.05 7.33 0.08
C MET A 126 5.72 8.45 0.87
N TYR A 127 5.58 9.69 0.42
CA TYR A 127 6.10 10.85 1.14
C TYR A 127 4.96 11.66 1.73
N PHE A 128 5.21 12.17 2.93
CA PHE A 128 4.33 13.06 3.66
C PHE A 128 5.04 14.38 3.89
N ASP A 129 4.30 15.48 3.83
CA ASP A 129 4.84 16.78 4.20
C ASP A 129 4.91 16.97 5.73
N SER A 130 5.41 18.12 6.16
CA SER A 130 5.51 18.48 7.58
C SER A 130 4.16 18.64 8.28
N ARG A 131 3.05 18.59 7.54
CA ARG A 131 1.67 18.64 8.01
C ARG A 131 0.96 17.29 7.85
N GLU A 132 1.73 16.22 7.70
CA GLU A 132 1.22 14.85 7.57
C GLU A 132 0.34 14.62 6.33
N THR A 133 0.41 15.50 5.34
CA THR A 133 -0.35 15.38 4.10
C THR A 133 0.41 14.50 3.12
N LEU A 134 -0.28 13.51 2.55
CA LEU A 134 0.31 12.63 1.55
C LEU A 134 0.63 13.40 0.26
N LEU A 135 1.92 13.39 -0.13
CA LEU A 135 2.42 13.97 -1.39
C LEU A 135 2.32 12.99 -2.57
N GLY A 136 2.20 11.69 -2.27
CA GLY A 136 1.94 10.62 -3.24
C GLY A 136 2.99 9.51 -3.25
N PRO A 137 2.77 8.46 -4.07
CA PRO A 137 3.67 7.32 -4.15
C PRO A 137 4.87 7.58 -5.09
N CYS A 138 5.98 6.92 -4.82
CA CYS A 138 7.17 6.86 -5.67
C CYS A 138 7.87 5.48 -5.55
N GLU A 139 8.86 5.22 -6.42
CA GLU A 139 9.72 4.02 -6.38
C GLU A 139 8.97 2.68 -6.25
N TYR A 140 8.18 2.34 -7.26
CA TYR A 140 7.57 1.01 -7.36
C TYR A 140 8.66 -0.06 -7.55
N GLN A 141 8.64 -1.10 -6.71
CA GLN A 141 9.61 -2.20 -6.72
C GLN A 141 8.91 -3.57 -6.64
N GLN A 142 9.65 -4.62 -7.00
CA GLN A 142 9.22 -6.02 -6.89
C GLN A 142 7.83 -6.29 -7.50
N THR A 143 7.64 -5.86 -8.76
CA THR A 143 6.40 -6.00 -9.56
C THR A 143 5.18 -5.21 -9.05
N ALA A 144 5.38 -4.22 -8.17
CA ALA A 144 4.35 -3.24 -7.91
C ALA A 144 4.03 -2.49 -9.23
N LEU A 145 2.77 -2.55 -9.64
CA LEU A 145 2.33 -1.96 -10.91
C LEU A 145 1.66 -0.62 -10.64
N GLN A 146 0.54 -0.63 -9.93
CA GLN A 146 -0.31 0.55 -9.82
C GLN A 146 -0.90 0.67 -8.42
N LEU A 147 -0.78 1.85 -7.83
CA LEU A 147 -1.52 2.24 -6.63
C LEU A 147 -2.69 3.15 -7.02
N VAL A 148 -3.87 2.91 -6.47
CA VAL A 148 -5.02 3.80 -6.60
C VAL A 148 -5.67 4.08 -5.25
N PRO A 149 -6.26 5.28 -5.05
CA PRO A 149 -7.11 5.53 -3.89
C PRO A 149 -8.42 4.74 -3.98
N GLY A 150 -8.96 4.35 -2.82
CA GLY A 150 -10.22 3.62 -2.68
C GLY A 150 -10.07 2.11 -2.54
N ASP A 151 -11.20 1.40 -2.68
CA ASP A 151 -11.33 -0.05 -2.53
C ASP A 151 -10.98 -0.87 -3.78
N GLY A 152 -10.55 -0.17 -4.82
CA GLY A 152 -10.19 -0.76 -6.09
C GLY A 152 -11.37 -1.21 -6.96
N ALA A 153 -12.62 -0.91 -6.59
CA ALA A 153 -13.79 -1.25 -7.40
C ALA A 153 -13.79 -0.53 -8.77
N GLN A 154 -13.12 0.62 -8.84
CA GLN A 154 -12.95 1.41 -10.06
C GLN A 154 -11.54 1.35 -10.64
N ILE A 155 -10.74 0.30 -10.38
CA ILE A 155 -9.40 0.27 -10.97
C ILE A 155 -9.49 0.13 -12.48
N GLN A 156 -9.45 1.28 -13.14
CA GLN A 156 -9.13 1.39 -14.54
C GLN A 156 -7.61 1.53 -14.63
N PRO A 157 -6.98 0.79 -15.54
CA PRO A 157 -5.56 0.95 -15.76
C PRO A 157 -5.31 2.35 -16.29
N SER A 158 -4.60 3.15 -15.49
CA SER A 158 -4.26 4.51 -15.85
C SER A 158 -2.88 4.51 -16.51
N ARG A 159 -2.70 5.35 -17.54
CA ARG A 159 -1.37 5.65 -18.06
C ARG A 159 -0.50 6.24 -16.94
N CYS A 160 0.81 6.13 -17.09
CA CYS A 160 1.72 6.78 -16.17
C CYS A 160 1.45 8.29 -16.07
N PRO A 161 1.56 8.89 -14.86
CA PRO A 161 1.44 10.32 -14.71
C PRO A 161 2.31 11.08 -15.71
N PHE A 162 1.86 12.24 -16.16
CA PHE A 162 2.58 13.04 -17.14
C PHE A 162 4.04 13.27 -16.70
N GLY A 163 4.98 13.06 -17.62
CA GLY A 163 6.42 13.20 -17.36
C GLY A 163 7.07 12.03 -16.62
N THR A 164 6.35 10.94 -16.32
CA THR A 164 6.91 9.72 -15.71
C THR A 164 7.00 8.60 -16.75
N PRO A 165 8.17 7.97 -16.97
CA PRO A 165 8.30 6.91 -17.95
C PRO A 165 7.66 5.62 -17.44
N GLU A 166 7.04 4.88 -18.36
CA GLU A 166 6.62 3.50 -18.15
C GLU A 166 7.86 2.60 -18.10
N VAL A 167 7.97 1.78 -17.07
CA VAL A 167 9.08 0.83 -16.89
C VAL A 167 8.65 -0.63 -16.93
N GLY A 168 7.34 -0.88 -16.92
CA GLY A 168 6.81 -2.22 -17.04
C GLY A 168 5.34 -2.21 -17.41
N ARG A 169 4.90 -3.29 -18.05
CA ARG A 169 3.51 -3.48 -18.45
C ARG A 169 3.10 -4.92 -18.25
N LEU A 170 1.89 -5.10 -17.74
CA LEU A 170 1.24 -6.39 -17.61
C LEU A 170 -0.19 -6.31 -18.14
N GLY A 171 -0.36 -6.70 -19.41
CA GLY A 171 -1.63 -6.57 -20.12
C GLY A 171 -2.07 -5.11 -20.21
N ARG A 172 -3.06 -4.75 -19.40
CA ARG A 172 -3.57 -3.37 -19.30
C ARG A 172 -2.91 -2.56 -18.18
N TRP A 173 -2.19 -3.19 -17.25
CA TRP A 173 -1.57 -2.57 -16.09
C TRP A 173 -0.18 -2.05 -16.41
N PHE A 174 0.20 -0.94 -15.78
CA PHE A 174 1.48 -0.27 -16.01
C PHE A 174 2.23 -0.15 -14.69
N SER A 175 3.56 -0.18 -14.75
CA SER A 175 4.46 0.26 -13.69
C SER A 175 5.19 1.50 -14.17
N CYS A 176 5.16 2.56 -13.36
CA CYS A 176 5.70 3.86 -13.71
C CYS A 176 6.92 4.15 -12.84
N PHE A 177 8.01 4.59 -13.46
CA PHE A 177 9.13 5.10 -12.70
C PHE A 177 8.83 6.51 -12.23
N ILE A 178 8.48 6.58 -10.95
CA ILE A 178 8.26 7.82 -10.24
C ILE A 178 9.42 7.97 -9.27
N SER A 179 10.40 8.82 -9.61
CA SER A 179 11.53 9.10 -8.71
C SER A 179 11.03 9.75 -7.43
N CYS A 180 11.54 9.31 -6.27
CA CYS A 180 11.28 10.00 -5.00
C CYS A 180 12.01 11.35 -4.90
N SER A 181 12.99 11.64 -5.78
CA SER A 181 13.72 12.91 -5.80
C SER A 181 12.86 14.15 -6.10
N ARG A 182 11.58 13.95 -6.48
CA ARG A 182 10.62 15.05 -6.65
C ARG A 182 10.05 15.57 -5.34
N TYR A 183 10.35 14.90 -4.23
CA TYR A 183 9.83 15.16 -2.88
C TYR A 183 10.93 15.57 -1.90
#